data_AF-I6UQN1-F1
#
_entry.id   AF-I6UQN1-F1
#
_cell.length_a   1.000
_cell.length_b   1.000
_cell.length_c   1.000
_cell.angle_alpha   90.00
_cell.angle_beta   90.00
_cell.angle_gamma   90.00
#
_symmetry.space_group_name_H-M   'P 1'
#
loop_
_entity.id
_entity.type
_entity.pdbx_description
1 polymer ?
#
loop_
_entity_poly.entity_id
_entity_poly.type
_entity_poly.pdbx_seq_one_letter_code
_entity_poly.pdbx_strand_id
1 'polypeptide(L)'
;SAGGSAKQARDREYQAIMPLKGKILNTWEVSSDEVLASQEVHDISVAIGIDPDSDDLSQLRYGKICILADADSDGLHIATLLCALFVKHFRALVKHGHVYV
;
A
#
# COMPACT_ATOMS: atom_id res chain seq x y z
N SER A 1 -6.21 -6.00 17.62
CA SER A 1 -5.45 -6.35 16.39
C SER A 1 -4.37 -5.30 16.17
N ALA A 2 -3.31 -5.62 15.42
CA ALA A 2 -2.18 -4.71 15.16
C ALA A 2 -2.61 -3.31 14.68
N GLY A 3 -3.60 -3.22 13.78
CA GLY A 3 -4.12 -1.95 13.30
C GLY A 3 -4.78 -1.07 14.38
N GLY A 4 -5.42 -1.67 15.38
CA GLY A 4 -5.99 -0.95 16.51
C GLY A 4 -4.92 -0.33 17.41
N SER A 5 -3.88 -1.13 17.73
CA SER A 5 -2.72 -0.68 18.51
C SER A 5 -1.96 0.43 17.77
N ALA A 6 -1.71 0.28 16.47
CA ALA A 6 -1.05 1.29 15.66
C ALA A 6 -1.85 2.60 15.61
N LYS A 7 -3.18 2.54 15.46
CA LYS A 7 -4.04 3.75 15.46
C LYS A 7 -4.03 4.50 16.80
N GLN A 8 -3.86 3.78 17.91
CA GLN A 8 -3.76 4.39 19.25
C GLN A 8 -2.39 5.02 19.50
N ALA A 9 -1.32 4.40 18.98
CA ALA A 9 0.05 4.86 19.19
C ALA A 9 0.52 5.93 18.19
N ARG A 10 -0.18 6.13 17.07
CA ARG A 10 0.22 7.08 16.04
C ARG A 10 0.20 8.52 16.54
N ASP A 11 1.12 9.32 16.03
CA ASP A 11 1.00 10.78 16.05
C ASP A 11 -0.04 11.23 15.01
N ARG A 12 -1.11 11.87 15.48
CA ARG A 12 -2.23 12.27 14.62
C ARG A 12 -1.90 13.47 13.73
N GLU A 13 -0.83 14.22 14.03
CA GLU A 13 -0.45 15.39 13.23
C GLU A 13 0.08 14.98 11.85
N TYR A 14 0.79 13.86 11.75
CA TYR A 14 1.46 13.45 10.51
C TYR A 14 1.40 11.97 10.16
N GLN A 15 0.84 11.10 11.02
CA GLN A 15 0.76 9.65 10.75
C GLN A 15 -0.67 9.19 10.47
N ALA A 16 -0.86 8.54 9.32
CA ALA A 16 -2.09 7.83 8.96
C ALA A 16 -1.89 6.32 9.07
N ILE A 17 -2.94 5.59 9.48
CA ILE A 17 -2.93 4.14 9.61
C ILE A 17 -4.10 3.56 8.82
N MET A 18 -3.80 2.70 7.86
CA MET A 18 -4.76 1.94 7.07
C MET A 18 -4.59 0.44 7.37
N PRO A 19 -5.51 -0.19 8.11
CA PRO A 19 -5.42 -1.62 8.38
C PRO A 19 -5.88 -2.44 7.17
N LEU A 20 -5.07 -3.41 6.75
CA LEU A 20 -5.46 -4.43 5.78
C LEU A 20 -6.01 -5.66 6.49
N LYS A 21 -7.08 -6.26 5.95
CA LYS A 21 -7.68 -7.46 6.51
C LYS A 21 -7.26 -8.68 5.68
N GLY A 22 -6.36 -9.50 6.24
CA GLY A 22 -5.89 -10.71 5.58
C GLY A 22 -4.87 -10.44 4.46
N LYS A 23 -4.66 -11.45 3.62
CA LYS A 23 -3.74 -11.37 2.47
C LYS A 23 -4.41 -10.62 1.33
N ILE A 24 -3.69 -9.70 0.71
CA ILE A 24 -4.16 -9.00 -0.49
C ILE A 24 -4.06 -9.92 -1.72
N LEU A 25 -4.79 -9.57 -2.79
CA LEU A 25 -4.66 -10.23 -4.08
C LEU A 25 -3.21 -10.14 -4.59
N ASN A 26 -2.70 -11.21 -5.20
CA ASN A 26 -1.48 -11.12 -5.99
C ASN A 26 -1.80 -10.44 -7.32
N THR A 27 -1.30 -9.22 -7.50
CA THR A 27 -1.63 -8.38 -8.65
C THR A 27 -0.62 -8.44 -9.79
N TRP A 28 0.46 -9.21 -9.65
CA TRP A 28 1.58 -9.20 -10.62
C TRP A 28 1.17 -9.49 -12.07
N GLU A 29 0.23 -10.43 -12.24
CA GLU A 29 -0.30 -10.86 -13.54
C GLU A 29 -1.64 -10.19 -13.91
N VAL A 30 -2.16 -9.33 -13.03
CA VAL A 30 -3.42 -8.59 -13.26
C VAL A 30 -3.10 -7.30 -14.02
N SER A 31 -3.98 -6.87 -14.92
CA SER A 31 -3.82 -5.57 -15.60
C SER A 31 -4.16 -4.42 -14.65
N SER A 32 -3.61 -3.22 -14.90
CA SER A 32 -3.88 -2.05 -14.06
C SER A 32 -5.36 -1.63 -14.08
N ASP A 33 -6.07 -1.87 -15.18
CA ASP A 33 -7.51 -1.60 -15.27
C ASP A 33 -8.34 -2.55 -14.40
N GLU A 34 -7.91 -3.81 -14.29
CA GLU A 34 -8.61 -4.85 -13.52
C GLU A 34 -8.23 -4.83 -12.03
N VAL A 35 -7.06 -4.29 -11.68
CA VAL A 35 -6.55 -4.35 -10.30
C VAL A 35 -7.45 -3.62 -9.31
N LEU A 36 -8.17 -2.58 -9.76
CA LEU A 36 -9.14 -1.82 -8.98
C LEU A 36 -10.42 -2.60 -8.66
N ALA A 37 -10.64 -3.77 -9.28
CA ALA A 37 -11.75 -4.65 -8.91
C ALA A 37 -11.56 -5.29 -7.52
N SER A 38 -10.30 -5.37 -7.03
CA SER A 38 -10.04 -5.73 -5.64
C SER A 38 -10.32 -4.55 -4.73
N GLN A 39 -11.22 -4.73 -3.77
CA GLN A 39 -11.57 -3.68 -2.81
C GLN A 39 -10.35 -3.20 -2.02
N GLU A 40 -9.46 -4.12 -1.60
CA GLU A 40 -8.25 -3.77 -0.87
C GLU A 40 -7.32 -2.89 -1.70
N VAL A 41 -7.12 -3.22 -2.98
CA VAL A 41 -6.26 -2.43 -3.87
C VAL A 41 -6.89 -1.08 -4.21
N HIS A 42 -8.19 -1.06 -4.46
CA HIS A 42 -8.95 0.17 -4.65
C HIS A 42 -8.80 1.11 -3.43
N ASP A 43 -8.97 0.58 -2.22
CA ASP A 43 -8.84 1.36 -0.99
C ASP A 43 -7.41 1.90 -0.81
N ILE A 44 -6.38 1.12 -1.19
CA ILE A 44 -4.98 1.56 -1.18
C ILE A 44 -4.77 2.71 -2.16
N SER A 45 -5.26 2.58 -3.39
CA SER A 45 -5.15 3.61 -4.43
C SER A 45 -5.78 4.93 -3.98
N VAL A 46 -7.01 4.86 -3.45
CA VAL A 46 -7.73 6.03 -2.92
C VAL A 46 -7.00 6.66 -1.72
N ALA A 47 -6.47 5.83 -0.81
CA ALA A 47 -5.75 6.32 0.37
C ALA A 47 -4.44 7.03 0.01
N ILE A 48 -3.73 6.56 -1.02
CA ILE A 48 -2.50 7.18 -1.51
C ILE A 48 -2.81 8.40 -2.39
N GLY A 49 -3.94 8.39 -3.08
CA GLY A 49 -4.35 9.44 -4.03
C GLY A 49 -3.72 9.31 -5.40
N ILE A 50 -3.30 8.11 -5.78
CA ILE A 50 -2.65 7.82 -7.07
C ILE A 50 -3.38 6.64 -7.71
N ASP A 51 -3.69 6.77 -9.00
CA ASP A 51 -4.28 5.69 -9.79
C ASP A 51 -3.20 4.68 -10.24
N PRO A 52 -3.54 3.39 -10.38
CA PRO A 52 -2.64 2.40 -10.98
C PRO A 52 -2.15 2.84 -12.36
N ASP A 53 -0.89 2.55 -12.67
CA ASP A 53 -0.19 2.90 -13.91
C ASP A 53 0.02 4.42 -14.15
N SER A 54 -0.35 5.27 -13.20
CA SER A 54 -0.07 6.71 -13.29
C SER A 54 1.38 7.02 -12.91
N ASP A 55 2.03 7.84 -13.74
CA ASP A 55 3.33 8.45 -13.44
C ASP A 55 3.19 9.84 -12.76
N ASP A 56 1.98 10.43 -12.72
CA ASP A 56 1.74 11.71 -12.06
C ASP A 56 1.53 11.53 -10.55
N LEU A 57 2.43 12.13 -9.76
CA LEU A 57 2.41 12.10 -8.30
C LEU A 57 1.81 13.38 -7.68
N SER A 58 1.21 14.27 -8.47
CA SER A 58 0.68 15.56 -8.01
C SER A 58 -0.38 15.45 -6.92
N GLN A 59 -1.15 14.35 -6.90
CA GLN A 59 -2.21 14.08 -5.94
C GLN A 59 -1.78 13.19 -4.75
N LEU A 60 -0.47 12.92 -4.62
CA LEU A 60 0.04 12.08 -3.54
C LEU A 60 -0.31 12.65 -2.16
N ARG A 61 -1.07 11.90 -1.37
CA ARG A 61 -1.58 12.33 -0.07
C ARG A 61 -0.57 12.20 1.07
N TYR A 62 0.39 11.28 0.93
CA TYR A 62 1.40 11.00 1.95
C TYR A 62 2.77 10.86 1.31
N GLY A 63 3.77 11.57 1.85
CA GLY A 63 5.14 11.51 1.33
C GLY A 63 5.86 10.18 1.59
N LYS A 64 5.36 9.36 2.53
CA LYS A 64 5.91 8.04 2.84
C LYS A 64 4.79 7.02 2.99
N ILE A 65 4.95 5.89 2.33
CA ILE A 65 4.08 4.73 2.41
C ILE A 65 4.90 3.61 3.06
N CYS A 66 4.57 3.29 4.31
CA CYS A 66 5.30 2.28 5.07
C CYS A 66 4.49 0.98 5.15
N ILE A 67 5.09 -0.12 4.70
CA ILE A 67 4.55 -1.46 4.85
C ILE A 67 4.92 -1.97 6.24
N LEU A 68 3.94 -2.02 7.14
CA LEU A 68 4.12 -2.56 8.48
C LEU A 68 3.46 -3.94 8.58
N ALA A 69 4.26 -4.98 8.74
CA ALA A 69 3.82 -6.36 8.88
C ALA A 69 4.57 -7.09 10.01
N ASP A 70 4.01 -8.20 10.48
CA ASP A 70 4.62 -9.01 11.53
C ASP A 70 5.93 -9.67 11.06
N ALA A 71 6.82 -9.96 11.99
CA ALA A 71 8.14 -10.55 11.71
C ALA A 71 8.09 -12.08 11.50
N ASP A 72 6.97 -12.60 10.98
CA ASP A 72 6.78 -14.01 10.68
C ASP A 72 6.66 -14.25 9.16
N SER A 73 6.53 -15.52 8.75
CA SER A 73 6.43 -15.88 7.34
C SER A 73 5.21 -15.29 6.64
N ASP A 74 4.09 -15.11 7.35
CA ASP A 74 2.88 -14.55 6.78
C ASP A 74 2.99 -13.03 6.62
N GLY A 75 3.63 -12.33 7.56
CA GLY A 75 3.95 -10.91 7.45
C GLY A 75 4.92 -10.63 6.31
N LEU A 76 5.96 -11.45 6.14
CA LEU A 76 6.86 -11.37 4.98
C LEU A 76 6.13 -11.61 3.65
N HIS A 77 5.17 -12.55 3.64
CA HIS A 77 4.35 -12.81 2.45
C HIS A 77 3.45 -11.61 2.12
N ILE A 78 2.77 -11.02 3.11
CA ILE A 78 1.95 -9.80 2.92
C ILE A 78 2.81 -8.65 2.40
N ALA A 79 3.99 -8.44 2.99
CA ALA A 79 4.92 -7.40 2.53
C ALA A 79 5.34 -7.63 1.08
N THR A 80 5.62 -8.88 0.69
CA THR A 80 5.98 -9.22 -0.70
C THR A 80 4.84 -8.95 -1.68
N LEU A 81 3.59 -9.25 -1.32
CA LEU A 81 2.43 -8.96 -2.16
C LEU A 81 2.23 -7.44 -2.34
N LEU A 82 2.43 -6.66 -1.28
CA LEU A 82 2.38 -5.20 -1.36
C LEU A 82 3.52 -4.64 -2.21
N CYS A 83 4.73 -5.19 -2.08
CA CYS A 83 5.85 -4.85 -2.95
C CYS A 83 5.52 -5.16 -4.42
N ALA A 84 4.90 -6.30 -4.72
CA ALA A 84 4.46 -6.65 -6.07
C ALA A 84 3.46 -5.61 -6.61
N LEU A 85 2.46 -5.24 -5.80
CA LEU A 85 1.50 -4.18 -6.14
C LEU A 85 2.20 -2.85 -6.47
N PHE A 86 3.08 -2.36 -5.59
CA PHE A 86 3.76 -1.09 -5.79
C PHE A 86 4.74 -1.10 -6.96
N VAL A 87 5.50 -2.18 -7.14
CA VAL A 87 6.47 -2.28 -8.24
C VAL A 87 5.77 -2.40 -9.59
N LYS A 88 4.65 -3.15 -9.66
CA LYS A 88 3.92 -3.41 -10.89
C LYS A 88 3.03 -2.23 -11.31
N HIS A 89 2.26 -1.68 -10.38
CA HIS A 89 1.19 -0.73 -10.69
C HIS A 89 1.45 0.70 -10.20
N PHE A 90 2.34 0.90 -9.23
CA PHE A 90 2.66 2.23 -8.70
C PHE A 90 4.15 2.54 -8.83
N ARG A 91 4.71 2.22 -10.01
CA ARG A 91 6.15 2.21 -10.23
C ARG A 91 6.80 3.57 -9.97
N ALA A 92 6.09 4.66 -10.25
CA ALA A 92 6.54 6.01 -9.94
C ALA A 92 6.80 6.20 -8.43
N LEU A 93 5.93 5.69 -7.56
CA LEU A 93 6.13 5.79 -6.09
C LEU A 93 7.40 5.09 -5.64
N VAL A 94 7.66 3.90 -6.17
CA VAL A 94 8.87 3.13 -5.83
C VAL A 94 10.13 3.86 -6.31
N LYS A 95 10.15 4.31 -7.57
CA LYS A 95 11.30 5.00 -8.16
C LYS A 95 11.65 6.31 -7.45
N HIS A 96 10.64 7.04 -6.97
CA HIS A 96 10.84 8.30 -6.25
C HIS A 96 11.11 8.10 -4.75
N GLY A 97 11.20 6.86 -4.26
CA GLY A 97 11.58 6.58 -2.87
C GLY A 97 10.47 6.83 -1.85
N HIS A 98 9.20 6.66 -2.25
CA HIS A 98 8.05 6.83 -1.35
C HIS A 98 7.65 5.55 -0.61
N VAL A 99 8.15 4.37 -1.01
CA VAL A 99 7.78 3.08 -0.41
C VAL A 99 8.85 2.60 0.57
N TYR A 100 8.44 2.21 1.78
CA TYR A 100 9.28 1.80 2.90
C TYR A 100 8.75 0.47 3.48
N VAL A 101 9.63 -0.30 4.12
CA VAL A 101 9.33 -1.49 4.93
C VAL A 101 9.96 -1.31 6.30
#